data_AF-A0A3A4PG31-F1
#
_entry.id   AF-A0A3A4PG31-F1
#
_cell.length_a   1.000
_cell.length_b   1.000
_cell.length_c   1.000
_cell.angle_alpha   90.00
_cell.angle_beta   90.00
_cell.angle_gamma   90.00
#
_symmetry.space_group_name_H-M   'P 1'
#
loop_
_entity.id
_entity.type
_entity.pdbx_description
1 polymer ?
#
loop_
_entity_poly.entity_id
_entity_poly.type
_entity_poly.pdbx_seq_one_letter_code
_entity_poly.pdbx_strand_id
1 'polypeptide(L)'
;MKAEVNRTLGSQTMTQLHTYKHRSRPCALIASAALVTATASAATAQPDHGGALDANREAALMTAVADELRLSDLTLQYMEPPENPPASFEFTLDGAGLTVSLRRYSVRADDFHVYVPDVNGKLVEVPPPPVSTYRGEVVGVDGSAVSASLNGAGLTAMVHLPDDTVLAVQPVSDVVPHAPPGWHVVYFADSVDAGPWVCGNDDLHGVAQRAMPRHDGDGEPDEGPSAAEESDRIVDLYFDADVEFYQANNSSVDATVLDIERVVNAGDVIYRRDTGITQWIWGVIVRTGEPDPYNGTTAQTLLCEFRTFWNANLDNRSRDTAHLMTGKNLAGNTIGLAWTGVVCNVVGTDGGGTCPNEDNLAYGLSQSRYTNTWSLRVSLTAHELGHNWNASHCDGDRDCRIMCANNGGCTGVVTSFGSRARGEITTYKDEEADCLTGCWPGQFVPSDPETVLEAVRRACWGSWISIDARRYPENIRIHRAVRLQANGGLVVIGD
;
A
#
# COMPACT_ATOMS: atom_id res chain seq x y z
N MET A 1 -3.27 23.64 35.96
CA MET A 1 -1.98 22.92 35.78
C MET A 1 -2.24 21.59 35.11
N LYS A 2 -2.42 21.59 33.78
CA LYS A 2 -2.50 20.42 32.88
C LYS A 2 -2.70 20.99 31.47
N ALA A 3 -1.63 21.47 30.86
CA ALA A 3 -1.55 21.84 29.43
C ALA A 3 -0.13 22.34 29.13
N GLU A 4 0.90 21.51 29.31
CA GLU A 4 2.27 21.91 28.88
C GLU A 4 3.23 20.73 28.64
N VAL A 5 2.76 19.47 28.72
CA VAL A 5 3.64 18.29 28.58
C VAL A 5 3.61 17.68 27.16
N ASN A 6 2.59 17.93 26.34
CA ASN A 6 2.46 17.29 25.01
C ASN A 6 3.14 18.03 23.84
N ARG A 7 3.48 19.32 23.94
CA ARG A 7 4.18 20.02 22.84
C ARG A 7 5.67 19.71 22.78
N THR A 8 6.27 19.29 23.89
CA THR A 8 7.72 19.11 23.99
C THR A 8 8.19 17.76 23.44
N LEU A 9 7.36 16.72 23.53
CA LEU A 9 7.65 15.38 22.97
C LEU A 9 7.69 15.41 21.43
N GLY A 10 6.68 16.03 20.79
CA GLY A 10 6.66 16.18 19.33
C GLY A 10 7.87 16.96 18.79
N SER A 11 8.29 18.04 19.47
CA SER A 11 9.47 18.82 19.05
C SER A 11 10.79 18.04 19.15
N GLN A 12 10.97 17.19 20.17
CA GLN A 12 12.19 16.40 20.33
C GLN A 12 12.29 15.28 19.30
N THR A 13 11.20 14.59 19.02
CA THR A 13 11.13 13.53 17.99
C THR A 13 11.40 14.10 16.59
N MET A 14 10.80 15.25 16.25
CA MET A 14 11.05 15.94 14.97
C MET A 14 12.50 16.42 14.84
N THR A 15 13.09 16.91 15.94
CA THR A 15 14.51 17.30 15.95
C THR A 15 15.41 16.08 15.69
N GLN A 16 15.11 14.91 16.26
CA GLN A 16 15.86 13.68 15.98
C GLN A 16 15.75 13.24 14.51
N LEU A 17 14.58 13.34 13.89
CA LEU A 17 14.36 13.02 12.47
C LEU A 17 15.11 13.97 11.52
N HIS A 18 15.10 15.28 11.77
CA HIS A 18 15.94 16.23 11.02
C HIS A 18 17.43 15.95 11.22
N THR A 19 17.85 15.55 12.43
CA THR A 19 19.23 15.17 12.70
C THR A 19 19.59 13.86 11.99
N TYR A 20 18.65 12.92 11.89
CA TYR A 20 18.78 11.66 11.15
C TYR A 20 18.95 11.91 9.64
N LYS A 21 18.08 12.71 9.01
CA LYS A 21 18.19 13.14 7.60
C LYS A 21 19.48 13.92 7.29
N HIS A 22 20.11 14.53 8.31
CA HIS A 22 21.40 15.23 8.16
C HIS A 22 22.63 14.38 8.48
N ARG A 23 22.53 13.37 9.37
CA ARG A 23 23.63 12.44 9.70
C ARG A 23 23.91 11.42 8.60
N SER A 24 22.94 11.18 7.74
CA SER A 24 23.02 10.25 6.62
C SER A 24 23.65 10.82 5.35
N ARG A 25 23.89 12.13 5.28
CA ARG A 25 24.74 12.69 4.21
C ARG A 25 26.17 12.20 4.40
N PRO A 26 26.89 11.76 3.35
CA PRO A 26 28.23 11.19 3.51
C PRO A 26 29.18 12.23 4.13
N CYS A 27 29.48 12.03 5.41
CA CYS A 27 30.48 12.80 6.11
C CYS A 27 31.85 12.33 5.59
N ALA A 28 32.53 13.19 4.83
CA ALA A 28 33.90 12.95 4.42
C ALA A 28 34.75 12.65 5.67
N LEU A 29 35.30 11.44 5.75
CA LEU A 29 36.18 10.99 6.81
C LEU A 29 37.46 11.85 6.85
N ILE A 30 37.53 12.79 7.79
CA ILE A 30 38.81 13.38 8.21
C ILE A 30 39.30 12.56 9.40
N ALA A 31 40.25 11.66 9.16
CA ALA A 31 40.93 10.92 10.21
C ALA A 31 41.84 11.87 11.01
N SER A 32 41.46 12.15 12.27
CA SER A 32 42.36 12.75 13.26
C SER A 32 42.62 11.73 14.35
N ALA A 33 43.85 11.20 14.39
CA ALA A 33 44.29 10.27 15.41
C ALA A 33 44.56 11.01 16.73
N ALA A 34 43.72 10.78 17.73
CA ALA A 34 43.99 11.14 19.12
C ALA A 34 44.16 9.85 19.93
N LEU A 35 45.37 9.64 20.43
CA LEU A 35 45.74 8.54 21.33
C LEU A 35 45.14 8.81 22.71
N VAL A 36 44.19 8.00 23.17
CA VAL A 36 43.71 8.01 24.56
C VAL A 36 43.92 6.62 25.16
N THR A 37 44.71 6.54 26.21
CA THR A 37 44.98 5.33 26.98
C THR A 37 43.75 4.97 27.83
N ALA A 38 43.10 3.84 27.52
CA ALA A 38 41.96 3.32 28.28
C ALA A 38 42.42 2.37 29.40
N THR A 39 42.05 2.69 30.64
CA THR A 39 42.05 1.74 31.76
C THR A 39 40.77 0.91 31.70
N ALA A 40 40.91 -0.42 31.61
CA ALA A 40 39.79 -1.35 31.55
C ALA A 40 39.03 -1.40 32.88
N SER A 41 37.72 -1.17 32.84
CA SER A 41 36.78 -1.68 33.85
C SER A 41 35.88 -2.71 33.17
N ALA A 42 35.78 -3.88 33.79
CA ALA A 42 35.01 -5.01 33.29
C ALA A 42 33.51 -4.67 33.32
N ALA A 43 32.94 -4.37 32.15
CA ALA A 43 31.50 -4.45 31.93
C ALA A 43 31.16 -5.90 31.56
N THR A 44 30.16 -6.45 32.24
CA THR A 44 29.61 -7.79 32.02
C THR A 44 29.11 -7.93 30.59
N ALA A 45 29.66 -8.89 29.84
CA ALA A 45 29.27 -9.21 28.48
C ALA A 45 27.82 -9.74 28.45
N GLN A 46 26.99 -9.11 27.63
CA GLN A 46 25.68 -9.61 27.22
C GLN A 46 25.89 -10.80 26.27
N PRO A 47 25.00 -11.82 26.26
CA PRO A 47 25.23 -13.03 25.46
C PRO A 47 25.27 -12.73 23.96
N ASP A 48 26.19 -13.39 23.27
CA ASP A 48 26.37 -13.35 21.82
C ASP A 48 25.16 -14.00 21.12
N HIS A 49 24.24 -13.18 20.63
CA HIS A 49 23.18 -13.60 19.73
C HIS A 49 23.80 -13.74 18.33
N GLY A 50 23.68 -14.92 17.70
CA GLY A 50 24.26 -15.25 16.38
C GLY A 50 23.81 -14.41 15.17
N GLY A 51 23.35 -13.17 15.39
CA GLY A 51 22.93 -12.17 14.41
C GLY A 51 23.84 -10.94 14.30
N ALA A 52 24.89 -10.78 15.11
CA ALA A 52 25.82 -9.66 14.97
C ALA A 52 26.66 -9.81 13.70
N LEU A 53 26.36 -9.02 12.67
CA LEU A 53 27.28 -8.83 11.56
C LEU A 53 28.51 -8.08 12.09
N ASP A 54 29.71 -8.53 11.70
CA ASP A 54 30.88 -7.68 11.89
C ASP A 54 30.76 -6.43 11.01
N ALA A 55 31.47 -5.36 11.38
CA ALA A 55 31.36 -4.06 10.71
C ALA A 55 31.67 -4.12 9.20
N ASN A 56 32.53 -5.04 8.75
CA ASN A 56 32.85 -5.18 7.33
C ASN A 56 31.69 -5.85 6.57
N ARG A 57 31.08 -6.88 7.15
CA ARG A 57 29.91 -7.55 6.57
C ARG A 57 28.69 -6.65 6.55
N GLU A 58 28.47 -5.87 7.60
CA GLU A 58 27.40 -4.87 7.66
C GLU A 58 27.59 -3.79 6.59
N ALA A 59 28.80 -3.24 6.46
CA ALA A 59 29.11 -2.26 5.42
C ALA A 59 28.93 -2.83 3.99
N ALA A 60 29.33 -4.09 3.75
CA ALA A 60 29.13 -4.75 2.46
C ALA A 60 27.64 -4.97 2.15
N LEU A 61 26.86 -5.37 3.16
CA LEU A 61 25.42 -5.55 3.03
C LEU A 61 24.72 -4.21 2.75
N MET A 62 25.12 -3.15 3.45
CA MET A 62 24.61 -1.79 3.26
C MET A 62 24.86 -1.30 1.82
N THR A 63 26.06 -1.50 1.27
CA THR A 63 26.35 -1.17 -0.13
C THR A 63 25.50 -1.99 -1.10
N ALA A 64 25.39 -3.30 -0.90
CA ALA A 64 24.58 -4.16 -1.78
C ALA A 64 23.10 -3.75 -1.79
N VAL A 65 22.54 -3.39 -0.62
CA VAL A 65 21.17 -2.90 -0.50
C VAL A 65 21.01 -1.53 -1.16
N ALA A 66 21.96 -0.62 -0.95
CA ALA A 66 21.92 0.72 -1.56
C ALA A 66 21.91 0.64 -3.09
N ASP A 67 22.74 -0.24 -3.67
CA ASP A 67 22.83 -0.44 -5.12
C ASP A 67 21.55 -1.07 -5.68
N GLU A 68 21.04 -2.14 -5.06
CA GLU A 68 19.85 -2.85 -5.55
C GLU A 68 18.57 -2.01 -5.43
N LEU A 69 18.41 -1.27 -4.33
CA LEU A 69 17.24 -0.40 -4.12
C LEU A 69 17.40 1.00 -4.70
N ARG A 70 18.60 1.31 -5.22
CA ARG A 70 18.99 2.64 -5.71
C ARG A 70 18.69 3.74 -4.70
N LEU A 71 19.14 3.52 -3.46
CA LEU A 71 18.94 4.44 -2.34
C LEU A 71 20.16 5.34 -2.16
N SER A 72 19.90 6.62 -1.95
CA SER A 72 20.94 7.60 -1.59
C SER A 72 21.20 7.68 -0.08
N ASP A 73 20.25 7.19 0.72
CA ASP A 73 20.26 7.22 2.17
C ASP A 73 19.52 5.99 2.71
N LEU A 74 20.16 5.27 3.64
CA LEU A 74 19.56 4.13 4.33
C LEU A 74 20.27 3.83 5.65
N THR A 75 19.60 3.06 6.49
CA THR A 75 20.22 2.36 7.63
C THR A 75 19.82 0.89 7.64
N LEU A 76 20.65 0.06 8.26
CA LEU A 76 20.33 -1.33 8.54
C LEU A 76 19.97 -1.49 10.02
N GLN A 77 18.95 -2.29 10.28
CA GLN A 77 18.53 -2.61 11.63
C GLN A 77 18.17 -4.09 11.72
N TYR A 78 18.63 -4.74 12.79
CA TYR A 78 18.18 -6.07 13.13
C TYR A 78 16.85 -6.00 13.89
N MET A 79 15.82 -6.64 13.35
CA MET A 79 14.51 -6.82 13.97
C MET A 79 14.10 -8.27 13.81
N GLU A 80 14.06 -9.01 14.91
CA GLU A 80 13.66 -10.41 14.88
C GLU A 80 12.14 -10.51 14.58
N PRO A 81 11.75 -11.20 13.49
CA PRO A 81 10.34 -11.38 13.19
C PRO A 81 9.67 -12.22 14.28
N PRO A 82 8.45 -11.89 14.72
CA PRO A 82 7.68 -12.76 15.62
C PRO A 82 7.47 -14.14 15.00
N GLU A 83 7.86 -15.22 15.70
CA GLU A 83 7.64 -16.61 15.23
C GLU A 83 6.16 -16.90 14.93
N ASN A 84 5.26 -16.31 15.72
CA ASN A 84 3.81 -16.37 15.51
C ASN A 84 3.29 -14.94 15.36
N PRO A 85 2.78 -14.53 14.19
CA PRO A 85 2.27 -13.18 13.96
C PRO A 85 1.18 -12.83 14.98
N PRO A 86 1.43 -11.94 15.95
CA PRO A 86 0.49 -11.67 17.03
C PRO A 86 -0.67 -10.79 16.53
N ALA A 87 -1.74 -10.70 17.32
CA ALA A 87 -2.85 -9.79 16.99
C ALA A 87 -2.43 -8.30 17.04
N SER A 88 -1.42 -7.99 17.84
CA SER A 88 -0.80 -6.67 17.96
C SER A 88 0.63 -6.82 18.49
N PHE A 89 1.52 -5.91 18.11
CA PHE A 89 2.89 -5.84 18.63
C PHE A 89 3.48 -4.44 18.43
N GLU A 90 4.61 -4.18 19.08
CA GLU A 90 5.37 -2.95 18.91
C GLU A 90 6.78 -3.26 18.40
N PHE A 91 7.35 -2.34 17.64
CA PHE A 91 8.76 -2.36 17.26
C PHE A 91 9.32 -0.94 17.30
N THR A 92 10.65 -0.83 17.40
CA THR A 92 11.34 0.46 17.44
C THR A 92 12.16 0.63 16.17
N LEU A 93 12.17 1.84 15.60
CA LEU A 93 13.11 2.26 14.57
C LEU A 93 14.28 2.97 15.24
N ASP A 94 15.36 2.23 15.50
CA ASP A 94 16.45 2.68 16.39
C ASP A 94 17.12 3.96 15.90
N GLY A 95 17.34 4.07 14.59
CA GLY A 95 17.93 5.26 13.97
C GLY A 95 17.07 6.52 14.11
N ALA A 96 15.74 6.35 14.18
CA ALA A 96 14.77 7.44 14.26
C ALA A 96 14.22 7.67 15.68
N GLY A 97 14.47 6.77 16.62
CA GLY A 97 13.92 6.84 17.99
C GLY A 97 12.41 6.71 18.05
N LEU A 98 11.78 6.06 17.06
CA LEU A 98 10.33 5.93 16.96
C LEU A 98 9.88 4.55 17.43
N THR A 99 8.89 4.49 18.32
CA THR A 99 8.18 3.24 18.64
C THR A 99 6.87 3.20 17.89
N VAL A 100 6.64 2.11 17.15
CA VAL A 100 5.45 1.89 16.34
C VAL A 100 4.58 0.83 16.99
N SER A 101 3.28 1.10 17.15
CA SER A 101 2.30 0.14 17.68
C SER A 101 1.39 -0.35 16.57
N LEU A 102 1.38 -1.66 16.32
CA LEU A 102 0.65 -2.30 15.22
C LEU A 102 -0.46 -3.20 15.72
N ARG A 103 -1.55 -3.28 14.96
CA ARG A 103 -2.66 -4.22 15.13
C ARG A 103 -2.98 -4.86 13.79
N ARG A 104 -3.34 -6.14 13.80
CA ARG A 104 -3.70 -6.88 12.58
C ARG A 104 -4.89 -6.18 11.91
N TYR A 105 -4.79 -6.00 10.60
CA TYR A 105 -5.78 -5.36 9.76
C TYR A 105 -5.91 -6.15 8.46
N SER A 106 -7.10 -6.22 7.88
CA SER A 106 -7.31 -6.89 6.60
C SER A 106 -7.90 -5.92 5.58
N VAL A 107 -7.31 -5.93 4.38
CA VAL A 107 -7.85 -5.25 3.18
C VAL A 107 -8.86 -6.12 2.42
N ARG A 108 -9.14 -7.33 2.87
CA ARG A 108 -10.08 -8.25 2.23
C ARG A 108 -11.53 -7.82 2.48
N ALA A 109 -12.36 -7.81 1.44
CA ALA A 109 -13.80 -7.74 1.58
C ALA A 109 -14.34 -8.93 2.41
N ASP A 110 -15.57 -8.84 2.91
CA ASP A 110 -16.14 -9.91 3.75
C ASP A 110 -16.29 -11.25 3.03
N ASP A 111 -16.53 -11.22 1.72
CA ASP A 111 -16.66 -12.39 0.84
C ASP A 111 -15.42 -12.52 -0.05
N PHE A 112 -14.23 -12.45 0.56
CA PHE A 112 -12.98 -12.53 -0.18
C PHE A 112 -12.69 -13.95 -0.68
N HIS A 113 -12.41 -14.07 -1.97
CA HIS A 113 -12.12 -15.35 -2.63
C HIS A 113 -10.75 -15.39 -3.31
N VAL A 114 -10.12 -16.57 -3.31
CA VAL A 114 -8.90 -16.85 -4.08
C VAL A 114 -9.19 -17.95 -5.09
N TYR A 115 -8.80 -17.73 -6.35
CA TYR A 115 -9.00 -18.68 -7.44
C TYR A 115 -7.68 -19.06 -8.11
N VAL A 116 -7.55 -20.33 -8.50
CA VAL A 116 -6.45 -20.83 -9.34
C VAL A 116 -7.02 -21.63 -10.52
N PRO A 117 -6.35 -21.72 -11.67
CA PRO A 117 -6.78 -22.58 -12.76
C PRO A 117 -6.54 -24.06 -12.41
N ASP A 118 -7.50 -24.92 -12.75
CA ASP A 118 -7.31 -26.37 -12.77
C ASP A 118 -6.54 -26.81 -14.03
N VAL A 119 -6.33 -28.11 -14.20
CA VAL A 119 -5.62 -28.70 -15.35
C VAL A 119 -6.28 -28.42 -16.71
N ASN A 120 -7.53 -27.98 -16.73
CA ASN A 120 -8.28 -27.61 -17.93
C ASN A 120 -8.43 -26.08 -18.08
N GLY A 121 -7.76 -25.29 -17.23
CA GLY A 121 -7.85 -23.84 -17.21
C GLY A 121 -9.12 -23.28 -16.54
N LYS A 122 -9.96 -24.13 -15.94
CA LYS A 122 -11.15 -23.66 -15.22
C LYS A 122 -10.73 -23.13 -13.86
N LEU A 123 -11.21 -21.94 -13.50
CA LEU A 123 -10.95 -21.37 -12.18
C LEU A 123 -11.66 -22.17 -11.08
N VAL A 124 -10.89 -22.62 -10.10
CA VAL A 124 -11.34 -23.29 -8.87
C VAL A 124 -10.96 -22.46 -7.67
N GLU A 125 -11.86 -22.37 -6.70
CA GLU A 125 -11.62 -21.66 -5.46
C GLU A 125 -10.68 -22.45 -4.55
N VAL A 126 -9.77 -21.75 -3.88
CA VAL A 126 -8.86 -22.31 -2.89
C VAL A 126 -8.94 -21.49 -1.60
N PRO A 127 -8.63 -22.09 -0.42
CA PRO A 127 -8.62 -21.35 0.83
C PRO A 127 -7.62 -20.18 0.78
N PRO A 128 -8.01 -18.97 1.23
CA PRO A 128 -7.07 -17.85 1.31
C PRO A 128 -6.03 -18.07 2.42
N PRO A 129 -4.80 -17.55 2.26
CA PRO A 129 -3.79 -17.62 3.31
C PRO A 129 -4.21 -16.81 4.54
N PRO A 130 -3.62 -17.04 5.74
CA PRO A 130 -3.84 -16.18 6.90
C PRO A 130 -3.45 -14.72 6.61
N VAL A 131 -4.21 -13.77 7.15
CA VAL A 131 -3.93 -12.33 7.00
C VAL A 131 -2.57 -11.98 7.62
N SER A 132 -1.71 -11.33 6.84
CA SER A 132 -0.36 -10.91 7.24
C SER A 132 -0.23 -9.39 7.44
N THR A 133 -1.29 -8.63 7.17
CA THR A 133 -1.28 -7.16 7.15
C THR A 133 -1.65 -6.56 8.50
N TYR A 134 -1.11 -5.38 8.75
CA TYR A 134 -1.21 -4.63 10.00
C TYR A 134 -1.39 -3.13 9.69
N ARG A 135 -2.04 -2.45 10.63
CA ARG A 135 -2.17 -0.98 10.68
C ARG A 135 -1.83 -0.48 12.08
N GLY A 136 -1.38 0.75 12.17
CA GLY A 136 -0.96 1.30 13.45
C GLY A 136 -0.57 2.76 13.39
N GLU A 137 0.06 3.19 14.48
CA GLU A 137 0.47 4.56 14.74
C GLU A 137 1.84 4.56 15.43
N VAL A 138 2.53 5.69 15.38
CA VAL A 138 3.74 5.93 16.16
C VAL A 138 3.33 6.40 17.55
N VAL A 139 3.84 5.72 18.58
CA VAL A 139 3.51 6.00 19.99
C VAL A 139 3.89 7.45 20.33
N GLY A 140 2.90 8.22 20.77
CA GLY A 140 3.08 9.62 21.18
C GLY A 140 3.19 10.62 20.03
N VAL A 141 2.93 10.21 18.79
CA VAL A 141 2.90 11.10 17.61
C VAL A 141 1.50 11.07 16.99
N ASP A 142 0.67 12.01 17.43
CA ASP A 142 -0.69 12.21 16.91
C ASP A 142 -0.65 12.50 15.40
N GLY A 143 -1.55 11.89 14.63
CA GLY A 143 -1.63 12.05 13.18
C GLY A 143 -0.63 11.19 12.38
N SER A 144 0.15 10.34 13.05
CA SER A 144 0.95 9.32 12.36
C SER A 144 0.08 8.16 11.88
N ALA A 145 0.48 7.51 10.79
CA ALA A 145 -0.20 6.34 10.26
C ALA A 145 0.83 5.32 9.78
N VAL A 146 0.60 4.04 10.08
CA VAL A 146 1.48 2.96 9.67
C VAL A 146 0.70 1.88 8.95
N SER A 147 1.17 1.48 7.77
CA SER A 147 0.82 0.21 7.13
C SER A 147 1.99 -0.74 7.23
N ALA A 148 1.72 -1.98 7.61
CA ALA A 148 2.75 -3.01 7.67
C ALA A 148 2.24 -4.38 7.21
N SER A 149 3.17 -5.26 6.91
CA SER A 149 2.91 -6.68 6.70
C SER A 149 4.03 -7.49 7.34
N LEU A 150 3.70 -8.62 7.93
CA LEU A 150 4.65 -9.54 8.53
C LEU A 150 4.54 -10.91 7.88
N ASN A 151 5.62 -11.38 7.26
CA ASN A 151 5.70 -12.71 6.66
C ASN A 151 7.00 -13.41 7.11
N GLY A 152 7.30 -14.58 6.53
CA GLY A 152 8.50 -15.35 6.87
C GLY A 152 9.83 -14.67 6.55
N ALA A 153 9.85 -13.64 5.69
CA ALA A 153 11.05 -12.84 5.40
C ALA A 153 11.26 -11.74 6.47
N GLY A 154 10.18 -11.18 7.01
CA GLY A 154 10.23 -10.19 8.07
C GLY A 154 9.13 -9.14 7.96
N LEU A 155 9.37 -8.00 8.61
CA LEU A 155 8.47 -6.86 8.63
C LEU A 155 8.71 -5.98 7.40
N THR A 156 7.67 -5.71 6.63
CA THR A 156 7.64 -4.59 5.69
C THR A 156 6.70 -3.52 6.25
N ALA A 157 7.10 -2.25 6.28
CA ALA A 157 6.26 -1.18 6.80
C ALA A 157 6.49 0.15 6.07
N MET A 158 5.47 1.01 6.07
CA MET A 158 5.57 2.43 5.78
C MET A 158 5.04 3.20 6.98
N VAL A 159 5.86 4.10 7.51
CA VAL A 159 5.55 4.94 8.68
C VAL A 159 5.40 6.37 8.19
N HIS A 160 4.15 6.83 8.12
CA HIS A 160 3.81 8.22 7.78
C HIS A 160 3.79 9.07 9.04
N LEU A 161 4.49 10.19 9.00
CA LEU A 161 4.52 11.19 10.05
C LEU A 161 3.71 12.43 9.65
N PRO A 162 3.31 13.27 10.63
CA PRO A 162 2.48 14.44 10.36
C PRO A 162 3.13 15.55 9.51
N ASP A 163 4.44 15.51 9.29
CA ASP A 163 5.20 16.48 8.49
C ASP A 163 5.52 15.99 7.06
N ASP A 164 4.68 15.09 6.53
CA ASP A 164 4.88 14.40 5.26
C ASP A 164 6.11 13.48 5.18
N THR A 165 6.89 13.34 6.26
CA THR A 165 7.98 12.38 6.30
C THR A 165 7.42 10.96 6.27
N VAL A 166 7.95 10.13 5.36
CA VAL A 166 7.62 8.70 5.30
C VAL A 166 8.88 7.87 5.38
N LEU A 167 8.95 6.97 6.37
CA LEU A 167 10.00 5.95 6.48
C LEU A 167 9.49 4.62 5.95
N ALA A 168 10.25 3.99 5.07
CA ALA A 168 10.02 2.64 4.59
C ALA A 168 10.93 1.65 5.32
N VAL A 169 10.39 0.48 5.64
CA VAL A 169 11.08 -0.66 6.24
C VAL A 169 10.84 -1.86 5.35
N GLN A 170 11.89 -2.58 4.95
CA GLN A 170 11.73 -3.85 4.24
C GLN A 170 12.84 -4.85 4.62
N PRO A 171 12.56 -6.17 4.58
CA PRO A 171 13.57 -7.18 4.84
C PRO A 171 14.72 -7.09 3.83
N VAL A 172 15.95 -7.22 4.30
CA VAL A 172 17.13 -7.24 3.41
C VAL A 172 17.12 -8.51 2.53
N SER A 173 16.52 -9.61 3.00
CA SER A 173 16.35 -10.83 2.22
C SER A 173 15.43 -10.69 1.00
N ASP A 174 14.57 -9.66 0.96
CA ASP A 174 13.74 -9.35 -0.22
C ASP A 174 14.59 -8.72 -1.35
N VAL A 175 15.81 -8.30 -1.04
CA VAL A 175 16.66 -7.44 -1.88
C VAL A 175 17.96 -8.14 -2.24
N VAL A 176 18.64 -8.68 -1.22
CA VAL A 176 19.93 -9.33 -1.36
C VAL A 176 19.74 -10.84 -1.15
N PRO A 177 19.92 -11.66 -2.20
CA PRO A 177 19.82 -13.11 -2.08
C PRO A 177 20.73 -13.66 -1.00
N HIS A 178 20.21 -14.59 -0.18
CA HIS A 178 20.91 -15.23 0.93
C HIS A 178 21.40 -14.28 2.05
N ALA A 179 20.84 -13.07 2.14
CA ALA A 179 21.08 -12.21 3.30
C ALA A 179 20.60 -12.89 4.59
N PRO A 180 21.25 -12.61 5.74
CA PRO A 180 20.82 -13.17 7.01
C PRO A 180 19.39 -12.70 7.36
N PRO A 181 18.54 -13.59 7.91
CA PRO A 181 17.18 -13.22 8.30
C PRO A 181 17.18 -12.19 9.44
N GLY A 182 16.07 -11.46 9.56
CA GLY A 182 15.87 -10.45 10.61
C GLY A 182 16.57 -9.11 10.35
N TRP A 183 17.42 -8.99 9.35
CA TRP A 183 17.95 -7.69 8.92
C TRP A 183 16.94 -6.96 8.03
N HIS A 184 16.75 -5.68 8.33
CA HIS A 184 15.86 -4.78 7.62
C HIS A 184 16.61 -3.53 7.20
N VAL A 185 16.26 -3.02 6.03
CA VAL A 185 16.65 -1.68 5.60
C VAL A 185 15.57 -0.69 5.98
N VAL A 186 15.98 0.45 6.51
CA VAL A 186 15.13 1.59 6.84
C VAL A 186 15.62 2.80 6.04
N TYR A 187 14.72 3.43 5.28
CA TYR A 187 15.05 4.54 4.39
C TYR A 187 13.89 5.52 4.28
N PHE A 188 14.15 6.75 3.84
CA PHE A 188 13.08 7.69 3.53
C PHE A 188 12.45 7.34 2.19
N ALA A 189 11.12 7.30 2.11
CA ALA A 189 10.43 6.91 0.88
C ALA A 189 10.70 7.88 -0.30
N ASP A 190 11.16 9.11 -0.02
CA ASP A 190 11.55 10.14 -1.00
C ASP A 190 13.04 10.08 -1.41
N SER A 191 13.85 9.18 -0.83
CA SER A 191 15.30 9.07 -1.12
C SER A 191 15.64 8.02 -2.20
N VAL A 192 14.64 7.63 -2.99
CA VAL A 192 14.71 6.60 -4.02
C VAL A 192 15.04 7.21 -5.38
N ASP A 193 15.86 6.52 -6.18
CA ASP A 193 16.07 6.87 -7.59
C ASP A 193 15.03 6.16 -8.47
N ALA A 194 14.17 6.96 -9.09
CA ALA A 194 13.08 6.53 -9.95
C ALA A 194 13.54 5.72 -11.18
N GLY A 195 14.77 5.93 -11.64
CA GLY A 195 15.25 5.32 -12.87
C GLY A 195 14.47 5.76 -14.13
N PRO A 196 14.63 5.03 -15.25
CA PRO A 196 14.07 5.44 -16.54
C PRO A 196 12.62 4.96 -16.77
N TRP A 197 11.96 4.41 -15.76
CA TRP A 197 10.69 3.70 -15.89
C TRP A 197 9.49 4.66 -15.98
N VAL A 198 8.57 4.40 -16.91
CA VAL A 198 7.45 5.30 -17.21
C VAL A 198 6.11 4.56 -17.20
N CYS A 199 5.03 5.28 -16.96
CA CYS A 199 3.66 4.78 -17.05
C CYS A 199 3.11 5.18 -18.43
N GLY A 200 2.54 4.22 -19.18
CA GLY A 200 2.35 4.34 -20.63
C GLY A 200 1.10 5.13 -21.08
N ASN A 201 0.53 5.98 -20.22
CA ASN A 201 -0.82 6.51 -20.39
C ASN A 201 -0.93 7.71 -21.36
N ASP A 202 0.17 8.16 -21.97
CA ASP A 202 0.20 9.31 -22.89
C ASP A 202 -0.78 9.19 -24.08
N ASP A 203 -1.15 7.97 -24.46
CA ASP A 203 -2.00 7.66 -25.63
C ASP A 203 -3.35 6.98 -25.27
N LEU A 204 -3.66 6.73 -23.99
CA LEU A 204 -4.87 6.00 -23.55
C LEU A 204 -5.84 6.85 -22.72
N HIS A 205 -6.53 7.77 -23.38
CA HIS A 205 -7.78 8.28 -22.85
C HIS A 205 -8.90 7.30 -23.21
N GLY A 206 -9.56 6.70 -22.21
CA GLY A 206 -10.82 6.00 -22.47
C GLY A 206 -11.76 6.97 -23.19
N VAL A 207 -12.27 6.61 -24.36
CA VAL A 207 -13.13 7.55 -25.15
C VAL A 207 -14.54 7.66 -24.57
N ALA A 208 -14.74 7.17 -23.35
CA ALA A 208 -15.86 7.49 -22.50
C ALA A 208 -15.74 8.88 -21.83
N GLN A 209 -14.90 9.79 -22.36
CA GLN A 209 -14.77 11.15 -21.85
C GLN A 209 -16.14 11.87 -21.83
N ARG A 210 -16.76 11.89 -20.65
CA ARG A 210 -17.42 13.10 -20.19
C ARG A 210 -16.30 14.12 -19.97
N ALA A 211 -16.28 15.16 -20.79
CA ALA A 211 -15.29 16.23 -20.68
C ALA A 211 -15.40 16.91 -19.31
N MET A 212 -14.54 16.52 -18.37
CA MET A 212 -14.32 17.26 -17.14
C MET A 212 -13.62 18.58 -17.48
N PRO A 213 -14.04 19.71 -16.90
CA PRO A 213 -13.28 20.95 -17.02
C PRO A 213 -11.87 20.69 -16.46
N ARG A 214 -10.83 20.93 -17.27
CA ARG A 214 -9.47 21.03 -16.76
C ARG A 214 -9.49 22.09 -15.67
N HIS A 215 -9.23 21.69 -14.43
CA HIS A 215 -9.03 22.65 -13.36
C HIS A 215 -7.62 23.23 -13.52
N ASP A 216 -7.45 24.08 -14.52
CA ASP A 216 -6.29 24.97 -14.64
C ASP A 216 -6.49 26.08 -13.60
N GLY A 217 -6.27 25.76 -12.32
CA GLY A 217 -6.58 26.65 -11.22
C GLY A 217 -5.48 26.66 -10.18
N ASP A 218 -4.88 27.83 -9.99
CA ASP A 218 -4.02 28.24 -8.87
C ASP A 218 -4.80 28.23 -7.53
N GLY A 219 -5.57 27.18 -7.27
CA GLY A 219 -6.35 26.99 -6.05
C GLY A 219 -5.41 26.80 -4.86
N GLU A 220 -5.76 27.39 -3.71
CA GLU A 220 -5.04 27.17 -2.46
C GLU A 220 -4.83 25.67 -2.23
N PRO A 221 -3.69 25.25 -1.65
CA PRO A 221 -3.42 23.84 -1.39
C PRO A 221 -4.53 23.32 -0.49
N ASP A 222 -5.46 22.56 -1.09
CA ASP A 222 -6.49 21.88 -0.34
C ASP A 222 -5.76 20.89 0.57
N GLU A 223 -5.77 21.14 1.87
CA GLU A 223 -5.29 20.17 2.85
C GLU A 223 -6.27 19.01 2.74
N GLY A 224 -5.88 17.97 1.98
CA GLY A 224 -6.65 16.74 1.83
C GLY A 224 -7.18 16.27 3.19
N PRO A 225 -8.29 15.52 3.20
CA PRO A 225 -9.02 15.25 4.44
C PRO A 225 -8.04 14.84 5.53
N SER A 226 -8.07 15.57 6.65
CA SER A 226 -7.09 15.39 7.72
C SER A 226 -6.96 13.89 8.04
N ALA A 227 -5.77 13.40 8.38
CA ALA A 227 -5.46 11.97 8.53
C ALA A 227 -6.32 11.20 9.57
N ALA A 228 -7.35 11.82 10.14
CA ALA A 228 -8.36 11.27 11.02
C ALA A 228 -9.82 11.40 10.52
N GLU A 229 -10.09 12.07 9.39
CA GLU A 229 -11.44 12.23 8.84
C GLU A 229 -11.76 11.09 7.85
N GLU A 230 -12.81 10.38 8.21
CA GLU A 230 -13.32 9.11 7.70
C GLU A 230 -13.43 9.05 6.18
N SER A 231 -12.86 8.01 5.58
CA SER A 231 -13.20 7.64 4.20
C SER A 231 -14.71 7.45 4.07
N ASP A 232 -15.29 7.91 2.98
CA ASP A 232 -16.74 7.93 2.79
C ASP A 232 -17.20 6.98 1.68
N ARG A 233 -16.25 6.46 0.88
CA ARG A 233 -16.50 5.43 -0.13
C ARG A 233 -15.54 4.26 -0.01
N ILE A 234 -16.05 3.09 -0.36
CA ILE A 234 -15.32 1.86 -0.52
C ILE A 234 -15.33 1.50 -2.01
N VAL A 235 -14.16 1.10 -2.51
CA VAL A 235 -14.01 0.53 -3.84
C VAL A 235 -13.66 -0.96 -3.73
N ASP A 236 -14.41 -1.78 -4.44
CA ASP A 236 -14.20 -3.22 -4.52
C ASP A 236 -13.26 -3.55 -5.70
N LEU A 237 -12.03 -3.93 -5.34
CA LEU A 237 -10.97 -4.30 -6.26
C LEU A 237 -10.94 -5.81 -6.47
N TYR A 238 -10.71 -6.20 -7.72
CA TYR A 238 -10.33 -7.58 -8.04
C TYR A 238 -8.93 -7.60 -8.62
N PHE A 239 -8.10 -8.56 -8.20
CA PHE A 239 -6.76 -8.73 -8.77
C PHE A 239 -6.65 -10.02 -9.59
N ASP A 240 -5.91 -9.97 -10.67
CA ASP A 240 -5.42 -11.12 -11.42
C ASP A 240 -3.89 -11.07 -11.40
N ALA A 241 -3.24 -12.20 -11.16
CA ALA A 241 -1.80 -12.34 -11.15
C ALA A 241 -1.40 -13.34 -12.23
N ASP A 242 -0.64 -12.86 -13.23
CA ASP A 242 -0.13 -13.74 -14.28
C ASP A 242 0.90 -14.75 -13.75
N VAL A 243 1.23 -15.73 -14.59
CA VAL A 243 2.14 -16.81 -14.19
C VAL A 243 3.52 -16.31 -13.83
N GLU A 244 4.00 -15.25 -14.47
CA GLU A 244 5.29 -14.65 -14.15
C GLU A 244 5.27 -13.96 -12.78
N PHE A 245 4.19 -13.29 -12.41
CA PHE A 245 4.05 -12.69 -11.07
C PHE A 245 3.95 -13.77 -10.00
N TYR A 246 3.23 -14.86 -10.28
CA TYR A 246 3.21 -16.05 -9.41
C TYR A 246 4.61 -16.64 -9.23
N GLN A 247 5.38 -16.81 -10.30
CA GLN A 247 6.75 -17.31 -10.26
C GLN A 247 7.67 -16.37 -9.47
N ALA A 248 7.55 -15.05 -9.66
CA ALA A 248 8.28 -14.03 -8.90
C ALA A 248 7.96 -14.06 -7.40
N ASN A 249 6.78 -14.56 -7.03
CA ASN A 249 6.39 -14.84 -5.66
C ASN A 249 6.69 -16.29 -5.25
N ASN A 250 7.85 -16.81 -5.68
CA ASN A 250 8.36 -18.15 -5.38
C ASN A 250 7.43 -19.29 -5.81
N SER A 251 6.60 -19.09 -6.84
CA SER A 251 5.59 -20.07 -7.26
C SER A 251 4.71 -20.54 -6.10
N SER A 252 4.23 -19.59 -5.30
CA SER A 252 3.36 -19.85 -4.16
C SER A 252 2.11 -18.99 -4.23
N VAL A 253 0.94 -19.61 -4.27
CA VAL A 253 -0.36 -18.92 -4.28
C VAL A 253 -0.48 -18.02 -3.06
N ASP A 254 -0.10 -18.54 -1.89
CA ASP A 254 -0.10 -17.79 -0.64
C ASP A 254 0.82 -16.56 -0.74
N ALA A 255 2.05 -16.73 -1.21
CA ALA A 255 2.99 -15.60 -1.33
C ALA A 255 2.51 -14.55 -2.33
N THR A 256 1.85 -14.96 -3.43
CA THR A 256 1.24 -14.05 -4.41
C THR A 256 0.12 -13.23 -3.79
N VAL A 257 -0.83 -13.89 -3.10
CA VAL A 257 -1.94 -13.20 -2.44
C VAL A 257 -1.44 -12.23 -1.36
N LEU A 258 -0.48 -12.66 -0.54
CA LEU A 258 0.08 -11.82 0.53
C LEU A 258 0.88 -10.63 -0.01
N ASP A 259 1.55 -10.74 -1.17
CA ASP A 259 2.25 -9.60 -1.78
C ASP A 259 1.27 -8.57 -2.37
N ILE A 260 0.17 -9.01 -2.99
CA ILE A 260 -0.91 -8.12 -3.44
C ILE A 260 -1.54 -7.39 -2.25
N GLU A 261 -1.89 -8.13 -1.19
CA GLU A 261 -2.43 -7.53 0.04
C GLU A 261 -1.47 -6.52 0.67
N ARG A 262 -0.16 -6.80 0.63
CA ARG A 262 0.87 -5.87 1.12
C ARG A 262 0.84 -4.55 0.34
N VAL A 263 0.71 -4.60 -1.00
CA VAL A 263 0.66 -3.43 -1.89
C VAL A 263 -0.61 -2.62 -1.63
N VAL A 264 -1.77 -3.29 -1.64
CA VAL A 264 -3.06 -2.65 -1.38
C VAL A 264 -3.10 -2.07 0.04
N ASN A 265 -2.54 -2.75 1.04
CA ASN A 265 -2.52 -2.22 2.41
C ASN A 265 -1.69 -0.93 2.54
N ALA A 266 -0.62 -0.75 1.78
CA ALA A 266 0.09 0.53 1.77
C ALA A 266 -0.62 1.58 0.92
N GLY A 267 -1.13 1.19 -0.26
CA GLY A 267 -1.91 2.06 -1.15
C GLY A 267 -3.18 2.61 -0.48
N ASP A 268 -3.87 1.80 0.30
CA ASP A 268 -5.08 2.22 1.03
C ASP A 268 -4.77 3.31 2.08
N VAL A 269 -3.57 3.38 2.67
CA VAL A 269 -3.18 4.56 3.51
C VAL A 269 -3.25 5.84 2.68
N ILE A 270 -2.71 5.80 1.46
CA ILE A 270 -2.60 6.92 0.53
C ILE A 270 -4.00 7.37 0.10
N TYR A 271 -4.79 6.46 -0.45
CA TYR A 271 -6.14 6.76 -0.92
C TYR A 271 -7.07 7.26 0.18
N ARG A 272 -7.02 6.65 1.36
CA ARG A 272 -7.88 7.10 2.46
C ARG A 272 -7.54 8.52 2.90
N ARG A 273 -6.25 8.82 3.08
CA ARG A 273 -5.77 10.14 3.50
C ARG A 273 -6.00 11.20 2.42
N ASP A 274 -5.76 10.86 1.17
CA ASP A 274 -5.69 11.86 0.11
C ASP A 274 -7.03 12.08 -0.59
N THR A 275 -7.91 11.07 -0.61
CA THR A 275 -9.14 11.09 -1.43
C THR A 275 -10.40 10.59 -0.71
N GLY A 276 -10.26 10.10 0.52
CA GLY A 276 -11.39 9.54 1.28
C GLY A 276 -11.90 8.21 0.74
N ILE A 277 -11.08 7.47 -0.02
CA ILE A 277 -11.45 6.17 -0.61
C ILE A 277 -10.79 5.04 0.18
N THR A 278 -11.58 4.05 0.59
CA THR A 278 -11.08 2.78 1.15
C THR A 278 -11.03 1.72 0.06
N GLN A 279 -9.92 0.99 -0.04
CA GLN A 279 -9.73 -0.07 -1.02
C GLN A 279 -9.93 -1.44 -0.39
N TRP A 280 -10.88 -2.22 -0.91
CA TRP A 280 -11.09 -3.61 -0.50
C TRP A 280 -10.76 -4.56 -1.63
N ILE A 281 -10.16 -5.69 -1.30
CA ILE A 281 -9.94 -6.78 -2.25
C ILE A 281 -11.11 -7.75 -2.13
N TRP A 282 -11.91 -7.86 -3.18
CA TRP A 282 -13.01 -8.81 -3.27
C TRP A 282 -12.52 -10.19 -3.73
N GLY A 283 -11.51 -10.24 -4.58
CA GLY A 283 -10.87 -11.51 -4.90
C GLY A 283 -9.52 -11.40 -5.59
N VAL A 284 -8.79 -12.51 -5.59
CA VAL A 284 -7.53 -12.68 -6.30
C VAL A 284 -7.61 -13.92 -7.18
N ILE A 285 -7.22 -13.79 -8.45
CA ILE A 285 -6.94 -14.92 -9.33
C ILE A 285 -5.42 -15.07 -9.40
N VAL A 286 -4.89 -16.26 -9.15
CA VAL A 286 -3.47 -16.56 -9.34
C VAL A 286 -3.33 -17.57 -10.48
N ARG A 287 -2.71 -17.15 -11.58
CA ARG A 287 -2.41 -18.03 -12.73
C ARG A 287 -1.17 -18.86 -12.38
N THR A 288 -1.35 -20.15 -12.14
CA THR A 288 -0.28 -21.03 -11.62
C THR A 288 0.51 -21.78 -12.69
N GLY A 289 0.19 -21.58 -13.98
CA GLY A 289 0.85 -22.27 -15.09
C GLY A 289 0.33 -21.81 -16.46
N GLU A 290 1.10 -22.14 -17.49
CA GLU A 290 0.79 -21.83 -18.89
C GLU A 290 -0.09 -22.92 -19.56
N PRO A 291 -0.90 -22.57 -20.57
CA PRO A 291 -1.14 -21.20 -21.05
C PRO A 291 -2.05 -20.42 -20.09
N ASP A 292 -1.61 -19.26 -19.63
CA ASP A 292 -2.51 -18.24 -19.09
C ASP A 292 -3.09 -17.37 -20.23
N PRO A 293 -4.12 -16.54 -19.98
CA PRO A 293 -4.77 -15.80 -21.06
C PRO A 293 -3.95 -14.65 -21.66
N TYR A 294 -2.74 -14.38 -21.14
CA TYR A 294 -2.01 -13.12 -21.34
C TYR A 294 -0.66 -13.37 -22.01
N ASN A 295 -0.58 -13.09 -23.32
CA ASN A 295 0.61 -13.39 -24.14
C ASN A 295 1.37 -12.12 -24.57
N GLY A 296 0.69 -10.97 -24.57
CA GLY A 296 1.26 -9.69 -24.98
C GLY A 296 2.39 -9.23 -24.07
N THR A 297 3.41 -8.61 -24.68
CA THR A 297 4.56 -8.04 -23.95
C THR A 297 4.61 -6.51 -24.02
N THR A 298 3.79 -5.86 -24.85
CA THR A 298 3.55 -4.42 -24.77
C THR A 298 2.43 -4.16 -23.76
N ALA A 299 2.53 -3.08 -22.99
CA ALA A 299 1.52 -2.75 -21.97
C ALA A 299 0.11 -2.61 -22.58
N GLN A 300 -0.01 -1.99 -23.75
CA GLN A 300 -1.30 -1.80 -24.43
C GLN A 300 -1.92 -3.14 -24.89
N THR A 301 -1.14 -4.04 -25.48
CA THR A 301 -1.64 -5.36 -25.87
C THR A 301 -2.02 -6.19 -24.65
N LEU A 302 -1.18 -6.19 -23.61
CA LEU A 302 -1.43 -6.95 -22.39
C LEU A 302 -2.69 -6.46 -21.65
N LEU A 303 -2.84 -5.14 -21.48
CA LEU A 303 -4.03 -4.55 -20.88
C LEU A 303 -5.30 -4.90 -21.68
N CYS A 304 -5.15 -4.96 -23.01
CA CYS A 304 -6.23 -5.33 -23.88
C CYS A 304 -6.67 -6.80 -23.77
N GLU A 305 -5.70 -7.72 -23.72
CA GLU A 305 -5.96 -9.15 -23.48
C GLU A 305 -6.61 -9.35 -22.12
N PHE A 306 -6.15 -8.63 -21.10
CA PHE A 306 -6.73 -8.63 -19.76
C PHE A 306 -8.21 -8.23 -19.76
N ARG A 307 -8.54 -7.04 -20.29
CA ARG A 307 -9.93 -6.57 -20.45
C ARG A 307 -10.78 -7.58 -21.21
N THR A 308 -10.28 -8.02 -22.37
CA THR A 308 -11.04 -8.90 -23.28
C THR A 308 -11.36 -10.24 -22.62
N PHE A 309 -10.37 -10.85 -21.95
CA PHE A 309 -10.58 -12.10 -21.23
C PHE A 309 -11.61 -11.92 -20.11
N TRP A 310 -11.46 -10.87 -19.32
CA TRP A 310 -12.33 -10.62 -18.17
C TRP A 310 -13.78 -10.34 -18.57
N ASN A 311 -14.02 -9.47 -19.54
CA ASN A 311 -15.39 -9.20 -20.01
C ASN A 311 -16.04 -10.44 -20.62
N ALA A 312 -15.27 -11.29 -21.31
CA ALA A 312 -15.83 -12.48 -21.95
C ALA A 312 -16.07 -13.67 -21.00
N ASN A 313 -15.32 -13.77 -19.88
CA ASN A 313 -15.31 -14.98 -19.06
C ASN A 313 -15.66 -14.75 -17.59
N LEU A 314 -15.57 -13.51 -17.09
CA LEU A 314 -15.59 -13.14 -15.67
C LEU A 314 -16.54 -11.96 -15.38
N ASP A 315 -17.53 -11.74 -16.24
CA ASP A 315 -18.54 -10.68 -16.09
C ASP A 315 -19.42 -10.86 -14.84
N ASN A 316 -19.60 -12.10 -14.40
CA ASN A 316 -20.36 -12.47 -13.21
C ASN A 316 -19.68 -12.12 -11.87
N ARG A 317 -18.45 -11.57 -11.89
CA ARG A 317 -17.72 -11.16 -10.69
C ARG A 317 -17.88 -9.67 -10.47
N SER A 318 -18.74 -9.32 -9.52
CA SER A 318 -18.97 -7.93 -9.11
C SER A 318 -17.66 -7.30 -8.60
N ARG A 319 -17.39 -6.08 -9.08
CA ARG A 319 -16.20 -5.28 -8.80
C ARG A 319 -16.45 -3.86 -9.27
N ASP A 320 -15.67 -2.91 -8.78
CA ASP A 320 -15.64 -1.54 -9.31
C ASP A 320 -14.49 -1.36 -10.32
N THR A 321 -13.40 -2.12 -10.16
CA THR A 321 -12.30 -2.23 -11.10
C THR A 321 -11.54 -3.56 -10.92
N ALA A 322 -10.89 -4.04 -11.98
CA ALA A 322 -9.96 -5.18 -11.91
C ALA A 322 -8.53 -4.76 -12.29
N HIS A 323 -7.53 -5.29 -11.59
CA HIS A 323 -6.13 -4.93 -11.79
C HIS A 323 -5.24 -6.14 -12.03
N LEU A 324 -4.45 -6.11 -13.10
CA LEU A 324 -3.47 -7.16 -13.40
C LEU A 324 -2.13 -6.84 -12.72
N MET A 325 -1.66 -7.76 -11.89
CA MET A 325 -0.31 -7.76 -11.35
C MET A 325 0.53 -8.66 -12.24
N THR A 326 1.39 -8.05 -13.06
CA THR A 326 2.20 -8.78 -14.04
C THR A 326 3.65 -8.91 -13.59
N GLY A 327 4.22 -10.11 -13.77
CA GLY A 327 5.65 -10.36 -13.64
C GLY A 327 6.38 -10.31 -14.98
N LYS A 328 5.65 -10.13 -16.10
CA LYS A 328 6.24 -10.02 -17.43
C LYS A 328 7.14 -8.81 -17.50
N ASN A 329 8.24 -8.94 -18.23
CA ASN A 329 9.07 -7.80 -18.58
C ASN A 329 8.43 -7.07 -19.76
N LEU A 330 7.74 -5.96 -19.49
CA LEU A 330 7.06 -5.19 -20.52
C LEU A 330 8.07 -4.55 -21.49
N ALA A 331 7.65 -4.38 -22.74
CA ALA A 331 8.50 -3.83 -23.78
C ALA A 331 8.83 -2.35 -23.52
N GLY A 332 10.12 -2.01 -23.63
CA GLY A 332 10.60 -0.64 -23.41
C GLY A 332 10.74 -0.33 -21.92
N ASN A 333 10.34 0.87 -21.53
CA ASN A 333 10.40 1.35 -20.15
C ASN A 333 9.03 1.44 -19.48
N THR A 334 7.96 1.02 -20.18
CA THR A 334 6.60 1.10 -19.65
C THR A 334 6.39 0.04 -18.57
N ILE A 335 6.00 0.46 -17.36
CA ILE A 335 5.82 -0.44 -16.20
C ILE A 335 4.37 -0.54 -15.72
N GLY A 336 3.47 0.25 -16.30
CA GLY A 336 2.06 0.28 -15.94
C GLY A 336 1.23 0.95 -17.03
N LEU A 337 -0.05 0.59 -17.04
CA LEU A 337 -1.04 1.17 -17.93
C LEU A 337 -2.45 0.93 -17.40
N ALA A 338 -3.30 1.94 -17.49
CA ALA A 338 -4.69 1.86 -17.06
C ALA A 338 -5.54 2.82 -17.89
N TRP A 339 -6.80 2.43 -18.15
CA TRP A 339 -7.75 3.38 -18.73
C TRP A 339 -8.13 4.45 -17.71
N THR A 340 -8.38 5.65 -18.21
CA THR A 340 -8.62 6.83 -17.36
C THR A 340 -10.10 7.09 -17.14
N GLY A 341 -10.53 7.27 -15.88
CA GLY A 341 -11.91 7.63 -15.53
C GLY A 341 -12.91 6.54 -15.86
N VAL A 342 -12.67 5.36 -15.30
CA VAL A 342 -13.38 4.13 -15.66
C VAL A 342 -13.84 3.28 -14.48
N VAL A 343 -13.48 3.64 -13.24
CA VAL A 343 -14.01 2.96 -12.04
C VAL A 343 -15.54 2.94 -12.13
N CYS A 344 -16.14 1.84 -11.66
CA CYS A 344 -17.55 1.49 -11.80
C CYS A 344 -17.96 0.95 -13.17
N ASN A 345 -17.06 0.19 -13.79
CA ASN A 345 -17.35 -0.56 -15.01
C ASN A 345 -17.80 0.31 -16.18
N VAL A 346 -17.23 1.52 -16.32
CA VAL A 346 -17.58 2.43 -17.42
C VAL A 346 -17.33 1.75 -18.76
N VAL A 347 -18.35 1.75 -19.61
CA VAL A 347 -18.31 1.17 -20.96
C VAL A 347 -17.79 2.22 -21.94
N GLY A 348 -16.85 1.83 -22.78
CA GLY A 348 -16.32 2.71 -23.82
C GLY A 348 -15.39 1.98 -24.79
N THR A 349 -14.75 2.76 -25.66
CA THR A 349 -13.68 2.30 -26.54
C THR A 349 -12.32 2.68 -25.96
N ASP A 350 -11.27 1.96 -26.34
CA ASP A 350 -9.93 2.11 -25.75
C ASP A 350 -9.16 3.33 -26.26
N GLY A 351 -9.70 4.13 -27.17
CA GLY A 351 -9.07 5.35 -27.73
C GLY A 351 -7.87 5.10 -28.65
N GLY A 352 -7.14 4.01 -28.42
CA GLY A 352 -5.98 3.57 -29.18
C GLY A 352 -6.26 2.51 -30.25
N GLY A 353 -7.49 2.00 -30.37
CA GLY A 353 -7.90 1.05 -31.41
C GLY A 353 -7.23 -0.32 -31.35
N THR A 354 -6.59 -0.66 -30.22
CA THR A 354 -5.92 -1.96 -30.01
C THR A 354 -6.92 -3.01 -29.54
N CYS A 355 -7.94 -2.58 -28.78
CA CYS A 355 -8.99 -3.46 -28.30
C CYS A 355 -10.21 -3.53 -29.19
N PRO A 356 -10.78 -4.74 -29.36
CA PRO A 356 -12.03 -4.87 -30.06
C PRO A 356 -13.18 -4.29 -29.21
N ASN A 357 -14.11 -3.63 -29.91
CA ASN A 357 -15.44 -3.25 -29.43
C ASN A 357 -15.51 -2.25 -28.26
N GLU A 358 -16.66 -1.59 -28.18
CA GLU A 358 -17.11 -0.85 -27.00
C GLU A 358 -17.53 -1.85 -25.92
N ASP A 359 -16.93 -1.73 -24.73
CA ASP A 359 -17.13 -2.65 -23.60
C ASP A 359 -16.57 -2.02 -22.31
N ASN A 360 -16.80 -2.63 -21.15
CA ASN A 360 -16.27 -2.20 -19.86
C ASN A 360 -14.74 -1.96 -19.92
N LEU A 361 -14.28 -0.81 -19.41
CA LEU A 361 -12.89 -0.34 -19.39
C LEU A 361 -12.27 -0.28 -17.99
N ALA A 362 -12.97 -0.70 -16.92
CA ALA A 362 -12.53 -0.63 -15.53
C ALA A 362 -11.37 -1.59 -15.20
N TYR A 363 -10.22 -1.32 -15.80
CA TYR A 363 -9.04 -2.17 -15.77
C TYR A 363 -7.75 -1.36 -15.74
N GLY A 364 -6.75 -1.92 -15.07
CA GLY A 364 -5.36 -1.45 -15.09
C GLY A 364 -4.38 -2.61 -14.97
N LEU A 365 -3.10 -2.34 -15.22
CA LEU A 365 -2.03 -3.29 -14.96
C LEU A 365 -0.80 -2.61 -14.36
N SER A 366 -0.06 -3.36 -13.56
CA SER A 366 1.22 -2.95 -13.00
C SER A 366 2.24 -4.09 -13.10
N GLN A 367 3.40 -3.80 -13.71
CA GLN A 367 4.60 -4.62 -13.59
C GLN A 367 5.21 -4.43 -12.20
N SER A 368 4.50 -4.82 -11.13
CA SER A 368 4.85 -4.49 -9.74
C SER A 368 6.26 -4.97 -9.31
N ARG A 369 6.84 -5.94 -10.02
CA ARG A 369 8.20 -6.47 -9.77
C ARG A 369 9.29 -5.85 -10.67
N TYR A 370 9.03 -4.70 -11.30
CA TYR A 370 10.07 -3.95 -12.04
C TYR A 370 11.21 -3.43 -11.14
N THR A 371 10.96 -3.36 -9.83
CA THR A 371 11.91 -2.93 -8.80
C THR A 371 11.68 -3.71 -7.49
N ASN A 372 12.72 -3.82 -6.66
CA ASN A 372 12.65 -4.32 -5.29
C ASN A 372 12.40 -3.22 -4.25
N THR A 373 12.40 -1.95 -4.68
CA THR A 373 12.15 -0.79 -3.80
C THR A 373 10.68 -0.71 -3.44
N TRP A 374 10.36 -1.02 -2.17
CA TRP A 374 8.99 -1.17 -1.70
C TRP A 374 8.10 0.05 -2.02
N SER A 375 8.60 1.26 -1.75
CA SER A 375 7.82 2.49 -1.97
C SER A 375 7.43 2.71 -3.43
N LEU A 376 8.31 2.37 -4.37
CA LEU A 376 8.05 2.48 -5.80
C LEU A 376 7.02 1.45 -6.28
N ARG A 377 7.01 0.24 -5.71
CA ARG A 377 6.01 -0.80 -6.03
C ARG A 377 4.60 -0.36 -5.62
N VAL A 378 4.47 0.22 -4.41
CA VAL A 378 3.20 0.78 -3.93
C VAL A 378 2.75 1.95 -4.80
N SER A 379 3.68 2.85 -5.10
CA SER A 379 3.42 4.03 -5.94
C SER A 379 2.92 3.65 -7.32
N LEU A 380 3.52 2.64 -7.96
CA LEU A 380 3.08 2.18 -9.28
C LEU A 380 1.62 1.71 -9.26
N THR A 381 1.24 0.81 -8.36
CA THR A 381 -0.14 0.33 -8.30
C THR A 381 -1.11 1.45 -7.92
N ALA A 382 -0.70 2.37 -7.02
CA ALA A 382 -1.50 3.53 -6.67
C ALA A 382 -1.68 4.50 -7.86
N HIS A 383 -0.64 4.70 -8.69
CA HIS A 383 -0.66 5.53 -9.90
C HIS A 383 -1.64 5.00 -10.94
N GLU A 384 -1.56 3.71 -11.25
CA GLU A 384 -2.41 3.10 -12.27
C GLU A 384 -3.88 3.02 -11.84
N LEU A 385 -4.14 2.73 -10.56
CA LEU A 385 -5.49 2.90 -10.00
C LEU A 385 -5.93 4.37 -10.04
N GLY A 386 -5.00 5.32 -9.89
CA GLY A 386 -5.27 6.75 -9.93
C GLY A 386 -5.81 7.17 -11.30
N HIS A 387 -5.23 6.62 -12.38
CA HIS A 387 -5.81 6.75 -13.72
C HIS A 387 -7.22 6.19 -13.78
N ASN A 388 -7.51 4.99 -13.27
CA ASN A 388 -8.90 4.49 -13.24
C ASN A 388 -9.86 5.48 -12.55
N TRP A 389 -9.39 6.20 -11.53
CA TRP A 389 -10.09 7.30 -10.84
C TRP A 389 -10.04 8.66 -11.55
N ASN A 390 -9.71 8.70 -12.84
CA ASN A 390 -9.65 9.89 -13.68
C ASN A 390 -8.46 10.84 -13.43
N ALA A 391 -7.49 10.46 -12.59
CA ALA A 391 -6.29 11.27 -12.42
C ALA A 391 -5.44 11.26 -13.70
N SER A 392 -4.97 12.44 -14.11
CA SER A 392 -4.07 12.59 -15.25
C SER A 392 -2.61 12.70 -14.80
N HIS A 393 -1.67 12.52 -15.72
CA HIS A 393 -0.28 12.91 -15.45
C HIS A 393 -0.17 14.42 -15.20
N CYS A 394 0.78 14.77 -14.34
CA CYS A 394 1.02 16.14 -13.87
C CYS A 394 2.46 16.59 -14.13
N ASP A 395 3.12 16.04 -15.14
CA ASP A 395 4.54 16.28 -15.39
C ASP A 395 4.86 17.79 -15.46
N GLY A 396 5.92 18.18 -14.77
CA GLY A 396 6.32 19.59 -14.64
C GLY A 396 5.59 20.38 -13.55
N ASP A 397 4.53 19.83 -12.95
CA ASP A 397 3.91 20.39 -11.74
C ASP A 397 4.85 20.19 -10.53
N ARG A 398 4.97 21.24 -9.71
CA ARG A 398 5.77 21.24 -8.48
C ARG A 398 5.21 20.31 -7.40
N ASP A 399 3.95 19.91 -7.51
CA ASP A 399 3.26 19.02 -6.58
C ASP A 399 2.81 17.72 -7.27
N CYS A 400 3.48 17.27 -8.34
CA CYS A 400 2.98 16.13 -9.13
C CYS A 400 2.96 14.77 -8.38
N ARG A 401 3.92 14.54 -7.48
CA ARG A 401 4.00 13.35 -6.61
C ARG A 401 3.73 12.02 -7.35
N ILE A 402 2.81 11.17 -6.86
CA ILE A 402 2.52 9.84 -7.42
C ILE A 402 2.12 9.88 -8.90
N MET A 403 1.40 10.90 -9.38
CA MET A 403 0.89 10.95 -10.76
C MET A 403 1.94 11.43 -11.78
N CYS A 404 3.21 11.44 -11.42
CA CYS A 404 4.30 11.67 -12.37
C CYS A 404 4.39 10.51 -13.38
N ALA A 405 4.53 10.80 -14.67
CA ALA A 405 4.62 9.77 -15.70
C ALA A 405 5.85 8.87 -15.48
N ASN A 406 6.97 9.43 -15.01
CA ASN A 406 8.10 8.67 -14.49
C ASN A 406 7.86 8.41 -12.99
N ASN A 407 7.67 7.15 -12.59
CA ASN A 407 7.29 6.82 -11.22
C ASN A 407 8.38 7.23 -10.20
N GLY A 408 8.13 8.32 -9.46
CA GLY A 408 9.09 8.97 -8.56
C GLY A 408 9.99 10.05 -9.21
N GLY A 409 9.85 10.32 -10.50
CA GLY A 409 10.73 11.22 -11.26
C GLY A 409 10.51 12.71 -11.08
N CYS A 410 9.33 13.12 -10.61
CA CYS A 410 8.96 14.51 -10.45
C CYS A 410 9.49 15.06 -9.12
N THR A 411 8.66 15.04 -8.08
CA THR A 411 9.03 15.57 -6.75
C THR A 411 9.83 14.59 -5.90
N GLY A 412 9.99 13.33 -6.35
CA GLY A 412 10.50 12.22 -5.54
C GLY A 412 9.48 11.65 -4.54
N VAL A 413 8.33 12.31 -4.34
CA VAL A 413 7.32 11.87 -3.39
C VAL A 413 6.41 10.82 -4.01
N VAL A 414 6.52 9.58 -3.52
CA VAL A 414 5.86 8.38 -4.06
C VAL A 414 4.81 7.78 -3.11
N THR A 415 4.42 8.54 -2.07
CA THR A 415 3.59 8.09 -0.95
C THR A 415 2.39 9.01 -0.68
N SER A 416 2.08 9.90 -1.63
CA SER A 416 0.92 10.80 -1.58
C SER A 416 0.54 11.32 -2.96
N PHE A 417 -0.74 11.58 -3.20
CA PHE A 417 -1.21 12.32 -4.36
C PHE A 417 -1.02 13.83 -4.19
N GLY A 418 -0.67 14.51 -5.28
CA GLY A 418 -0.67 15.97 -5.35
C GLY A 418 -2.09 16.56 -5.31
N SER A 419 -2.18 17.86 -5.04
CA SER A 419 -3.43 18.64 -5.07
C SER A 419 -4.27 18.41 -6.33
N ARG A 420 -3.68 18.48 -7.52
CA ARG A 420 -4.38 18.22 -8.79
C ARG A 420 -5.00 16.82 -8.84
N ALA A 421 -4.19 15.79 -8.58
CA ALA A 421 -4.66 14.40 -8.62
C ALA A 421 -5.74 14.13 -7.56
N ARG A 422 -5.61 14.70 -6.36
CA ARG A 422 -6.65 14.61 -5.33
C ARG A 422 -7.97 15.21 -5.81
N GLY A 423 -7.94 16.39 -6.42
CA GLY A 423 -9.13 17.03 -6.98
C GLY A 423 -9.79 16.20 -8.10
N GLU A 424 -8.99 15.68 -9.02
CA GLU A 424 -9.48 14.82 -10.13
C GLU A 424 -10.14 13.54 -9.59
N ILE A 425 -9.48 12.84 -8.65
CA ILE A 425 -9.98 11.59 -8.05
C ILE A 425 -11.24 11.82 -7.22
N THR A 426 -11.24 12.84 -6.37
CA THR A 426 -12.39 13.14 -5.48
C THR A 426 -13.61 13.56 -6.28
N THR A 427 -13.44 14.39 -7.32
CA THR A 427 -14.54 14.76 -8.21
C THR A 427 -15.14 13.53 -8.89
N TYR A 428 -14.30 12.65 -9.45
CA TYR A 428 -14.79 11.41 -10.08
C TYR A 428 -15.49 10.48 -9.08
N LYS A 429 -14.92 10.31 -7.88
CA LYS A 429 -15.53 9.53 -6.78
C LYS A 429 -16.93 10.04 -6.42
N ASP A 430 -17.10 11.35 -6.35
CA ASP A 430 -18.38 11.96 -5.97
C ASP A 430 -19.41 11.86 -7.10
N GLU A 431 -18.98 11.94 -8.36
CA GLU A 431 -19.84 11.73 -9.54
C GLU A 431 -20.31 10.27 -9.68
N GLU A 432 -19.43 9.31 -9.37
CA GLU A 432 -19.70 7.88 -9.40
C GLU A 432 -20.13 7.34 -8.02
N ALA A 433 -20.64 8.20 -7.12
CA ALA A 433 -20.98 7.78 -5.77
C ALA A 433 -22.06 6.67 -5.70
N ASP A 434 -22.92 6.54 -6.71
CA ASP A 434 -24.06 5.62 -6.74
C ASP A 434 -23.66 4.15 -6.98
N CYS A 435 -22.52 3.89 -7.63
CA CYS A 435 -22.01 2.54 -7.86
C CYS A 435 -21.10 2.07 -6.72
N LEU A 436 -20.45 3.00 -6.02
CA LEU A 436 -19.52 2.69 -4.94
C LEU A 436 -20.27 2.33 -3.65
N THR A 437 -19.66 1.46 -2.85
CA THR A 437 -20.19 1.17 -1.52
C THR A 437 -19.97 2.37 -0.61
N GLY A 438 -21.04 2.90 -0.01
CA GLY A 438 -20.94 3.93 1.02
C GLY A 438 -20.20 3.40 2.25
N CYS A 439 -19.22 4.15 2.74
CA CYS A 439 -18.58 3.81 4.00
C CYS A 439 -19.39 4.34 5.19
N TRP A 440 -19.50 3.58 6.26
CA TRP A 440 -20.27 3.99 7.43
C TRP A 440 -19.50 5.01 8.29
N PRO A 441 -19.95 6.28 8.39
CA PRO A 441 -19.19 7.39 9.00
C PRO A 441 -19.38 7.46 10.53
N GLY A 442 -19.32 6.32 11.20
CA GLY A 442 -19.42 6.23 12.65
C GLY A 442 -20.66 6.87 13.28
N GLN A 443 -21.86 6.40 12.93
CA GLN A 443 -23.12 6.83 13.55
C GLN A 443 -23.74 5.77 14.48
N PHE A 444 -24.71 6.18 15.32
CA PHE A 444 -25.55 5.26 16.09
C PHE A 444 -26.37 4.37 15.13
N VAL A 445 -26.24 3.06 15.30
CA VAL A 445 -26.96 2.08 14.48
C VAL A 445 -28.18 1.58 15.25
N PRO A 446 -29.41 1.70 14.69
CA PRO A 446 -30.62 1.19 15.31
C PRO A 446 -30.55 -0.30 15.63
N SER A 447 -31.39 -0.70 16.59
CA SER A 447 -31.32 -1.97 17.33
C SER A 447 -31.43 -3.29 16.53
N ASP A 448 -31.71 -3.27 15.22
CA ASP A 448 -31.89 -4.52 14.48
C ASP A 448 -30.52 -5.17 14.16
N PRO A 449 -30.38 -6.50 14.36
CA PRO A 449 -29.09 -7.19 14.15
C PRO A 449 -28.53 -7.09 12.74
N GLU A 450 -29.38 -7.06 11.71
CA GLU A 450 -28.95 -7.02 10.31
C GLU A 450 -28.29 -5.67 9.98
N THR A 451 -28.87 -4.55 10.39
CA THR A 451 -28.29 -3.21 10.19
C THR A 451 -27.00 -3.03 10.99
N VAL A 452 -26.94 -3.58 12.22
CA VAL A 452 -25.69 -3.60 13.00
C VAL A 452 -24.59 -4.40 12.29
N LEU A 453 -24.94 -5.55 11.71
CA LEU A 453 -24.00 -6.37 10.95
C LEU A 453 -23.53 -5.63 9.69
N GLU A 454 -24.44 -4.99 8.94
CA GLU A 454 -24.10 -4.19 7.75
C GLU A 454 -23.17 -3.01 8.11
N ALA A 455 -23.45 -2.30 9.20
CA ALA A 455 -22.60 -1.21 9.67
C ALA A 455 -21.21 -1.70 10.10
N VAL A 456 -21.12 -2.85 10.79
CA VAL A 456 -19.83 -3.47 11.18
C VAL A 456 -19.03 -3.89 9.95
N ARG A 457 -19.70 -4.45 8.95
CA ARG A 457 -19.10 -4.86 7.68
C ARG A 457 -18.55 -3.68 6.90
N ARG A 458 -19.33 -2.60 6.78
CA ARG A 458 -19.01 -1.36 6.04
C ARG A 458 -18.29 -0.28 6.86
N ALA A 459 -17.83 -0.61 8.06
CA ALA A 459 -17.12 0.37 8.88
C ALA A 459 -15.74 0.68 8.30
N CYS A 460 -15.50 1.97 8.14
CA CYS A 460 -14.19 2.49 7.80
C CYS A 460 -13.20 2.32 8.96
N TRP A 461 -11.92 2.24 8.63
CA TRP A 461 -10.86 2.27 9.64
C TRP A 461 -10.97 3.56 10.46
N GLY A 462 -10.87 3.44 11.79
CA GLY A 462 -11.00 4.56 12.71
C GLY A 462 -12.44 4.88 13.13
N SER A 463 -13.44 4.41 12.38
CA SER A 463 -14.86 4.65 12.72
C SER A 463 -15.26 3.92 14.01
N TRP A 464 -16.20 4.52 14.73
CA TRP A 464 -16.83 3.93 15.91
C TRP A 464 -18.28 3.59 15.57
N ILE A 465 -18.74 2.41 15.94
CA ILE A 465 -20.15 2.03 15.82
C ILE A 465 -20.73 2.03 17.21
N SER A 466 -21.76 2.83 17.42
CA SER A 466 -22.55 2.74 18.63
C SER A 466 -23.78 1.87 18.40
N ILE A 467 -23.95 0.91 19.30
CA ILE A 467 -25.01 -0.11 19.26
C ILE A 467 -25.71 -0.17 20.62
N ASP A 468 -26.97 -0.60 20.61
CA ASP A 468 -27.73 -0.79 21.84
C ASP A 468 -27.16 -1.90 22.72
N ALA A 469 -27.14 -1.69 24.03
CA ALA A 469 -26.75 -2.71 24.99
C ALA A 469 -27.79 -3.86 25.03
N ARG A 470 -27.49 -4.98 24.36
CA ARG A 470 -28.30 -6.21 24.35
C ARG A 470 -27.48 -7.44 23.94
N ARG A 471 -28.13 -8.60 23.92
CA ARG A 471 -27.60 -9.83 23.31
C ARG A 471 -27.92 -9.82 21.82
N TYR A 472 -26.88 -9.92 20.99
CA TYR A 472 -27.00 -10.12 19.55
C TYR A 472 -26.80 -11.62 19.28
N PRO A 473 -27.88 -12.36 18.94
CA PRO A 473 -27.86 -13.83 18.83
C PRO A 473 -27.09 -14.32 17.60
N GLU A 474 -26.79 -13.42 16.66
CA GLU A 474 -25.97 -13.72 15.50
C GLU A 474 -24.50 -13.65 15.87
N ASN A 475 -23.70 -14.61 15.39
CA ASN A 475 -22.25 -14.51 15.44
C ASN A 475 -21.80 -13.40 14.49
N ILE A 476 -21.79 -12.15 14.98
CA ILE A 476 -21.21 -11.02 14.26
C ILE A 476 -19.71 -11.28 14.17
N ARG A 477 -19.25 -11.72 13.00
CA ARG A 477 -17.82 -11.82 12.71
C ARG A 477 -17.29 -10.43 12.40
N ILE A 478 -16.60 -9.86 13.38
CA ILE A 478 -15.88 -8.61 13.22
C ILE A 478 -14.54 -8.94 12.57
N HIS A 479 -14.48 -8.80 11.24
CA HIS A 479 -13.26 -9.08 10.47
C HIS A 479 -12.23 -7.95 10.56
N ARG A 480 -12.62 -6.78 11.11
CA ARG A 480 -11.85 -5.52 11.07
C ARG A 480 -11.90 -4.82 12.41
N ALA A 481 -10.86 -4.08 12.78
CA ALA A 481 -10.84 -3.34 14.03
C ALA A 481 -11.84 -2.18 14.00
N VAL A 482 -13.02 -2.38 14.60
CA VAL A 482 -14.05 -1.37 14.78
C VAL A 482 -14.14 -1.02 16.27
N ARG A 483 -14.22 0.26 16.62
CA ARG A 483 -14.53 0.66 18.00
C ARG A 483 -16.03 0.48 18.23
N LEU A 484 -16.41 -0.49 19.06
CA LEU A 484 -17.81 -0.65 19.47
C LEU A 484 -18.09 0.10 20.76
N GLN A 485 -19.10 0.98 20.75
CA GLN A 485 -19.57 1.69 21.93
C GLN A 485 -20.98 1.24 22.31
N ALA A 486 -21.11 0.64 23.50
CA ALA A 486 -22.39 0.25 24.06
C ALA A 486 -23.10 1.44 24.70
N ASN A 487 -24.30 1.78 24.21
CA ASN A 487 -25.13 2.78 24.86
C ASN A 487 -25.97 2.14 25.98
N GLY A 488 -25.78 2.62 27.21
CA GLY A 488 -26.63 2.26 28.34
C GLY A 488 -26.36 0.90 28.99
N GLY A 489 -25.25 0.22 28.71
CA GLY A 489 -24.93 -1.06 29.37
C GLY A 489 -23.88 -1.93 28.68
N LEU A 490 -24.03 -3.24 28.82
CA LEU A 490 -23.16 -4.27 28.26
C LEU A 490 -23.70 -4.75 26.89
N VAL A 491 -22.81 -4.92 25.92
CA VAL A 491 -23.08 -5.64 24.67
C VAL A 491 -22.54 -7.06 24.79
N VAL A 492 -23.35 -8.05 24.39
CA VAL A 492 -22.94 -9.45 24.23
C VAL A 492 -23.10 -9.85 22.77
N ILE A 493 -22.01 -10.21 22.11
CA ILE A 493 -21.97 -10.68 20.72
C ILE A 493 -21.72 -12.19 20.71
N GLY A 494 -22.57 -12.92 19.99
CA GLY A 494 -22.53 -14.38 20.00
C GLY A 494 -23.21 -14.97 21.24
N ASP A 495 -23.01 -16.28 21.42
CA ASP A 495 -23.63 -17.03 22.53
C ASP A 495 -22.94 -16.81 23.88
#